data_AF-A0A1C9LUP9-F1
#
_entry.id   AF-A0A1C9LUP9-F1
#
_cell.length_a   1.000
_cell.length_b   1.000
_cell.length_c   1.000
_cell.angle_alpha   90.00
_cell.angle_beta   90.00
_cell.angle_gamma   90.00
#
_symmetry.space_group_name_H-M   'P 1'
#
loop_
_entity.id
_entity.type
_entity.pdbx_description
1 polymer ?
#
loop_
_entity_poly.entity_id
_entity_poly.type
_entity_poly.pdbx_seq_one_letter_code
_entity_poly.pdbx_strand_id
1 'polypeptide(L)'
;MADSIHCIKKTLRLMPEEAKILAEKAKEAGMNEAEYVRLLIRQKPNDYPEIRKLLKTLINEVNRIGININQIVFNHNSGLYSEDDKSRLVAYMRKLNSAVNEVVMQIGN
;
A
#
# COMPACT_ATOMS: atom_id res chain seq x y z
N MET A 1 -14.40 14.10 -27.27
CA MET A 1 -15.86 13.95 -27.15
C MET A 1 -16.10 13.47 -25.73
N ALA A 2 -16.80 14.26 -24.91
CA ALA A 2 -17.06 13.88 -23.53
C ALA A 2 -17.95 12.64 -23.56
N ASP A 3 -17.44 11.50 -23.08
CA ASP A 3 -18.28 10.35 -22.77
C ASP A 3 -19.38 10.86 -21.85
N SER A 4 -20.59 10.95 -22.38
CA SER A 4 -21.78 11.24 -21.60
C SER A 4 -21.90 10.08 -20.62
N ILE A 5 -21.48 10.31 -19.37
CA ILE A 5 -21.59 9.33 -18.30
C ILE A 5 -23.06 8.93 -18.26
N HIS A 6 -23.36 7.72 -18.73
CA HIS A 6 -24.72 7.21 -18.79
C HIS A 6 -25.22 7.06 -17.35
N CYS A 7 -25.96 8.06 -16.87
CA CYS A 7 -26.49 8.11 -15.52
C CYS A 7 -27.93 7.61 -15.54
N ILE A 8 -28.20 6.54 -14.79
CA ILE A 8 -29.56 6.05 -14.54
C ILE A 8 -29.98 6.52 -13.13
N LYS A 9 -31.07 7.29 -13.05
CA LYS A 9 -31.64 7.71 -11.75
C LYS A 9 -32.32 6.52 -11.09
N LYS A 10 -31.98 6.26 -9.82
CA LYS A 10 -32.64 5.28 -8.96
C LYS A 10 -33.18 6.01 -7.72
N THR A 11 -34.45 5.78 -7.41
CA THR A 11 -35.09 6.33 -6.20
C THR A 11 -35.12 5.24 -5.14
N LEU A 12 -34.62 5.54 -3.95
CA LEU A 12 -34.61 4.64 -2.79
C LEU A 12 -35.52 5.23 -1.71
N ARG A 13 -36.30 4.37 -1.05
CA ARG A 13 -37.06 4.74 0.15
C ARG A 13 -36.33 4.14 1.35
N LEU A 14 -36.03 4.97 2.33
CA LEU A 14 -35.34 4.59 3.56
C LEU A 14 -36.24 4.94 4.74
N MET A 15 -36.18 4.14 5.80
CA MET A 15 -36.74 4.52 7.08
C MET A 15 -35.94 5.71 7.65
N PRO A 16 -36.55 6.57 8.49
CA PRO A 16 -35.85 7.75 9.03
C PRO A 16 -34.54 7.42 9.75
N GLU A 17 -34.46 6.27 10.42
CA GLU A 17 -33.25 5.80 11.10
C GLU A 17 -32.16 5.41 10.09
N GLU A 18 -32.51 4.66 9.05
CA GLU A 18 -31.59 4.26 7.98
C GLU A 18 -31.03 5.46 7.22
N ALA A 19 -31.87 6.48 6.98
CA ALA A 19 -31.45 7.73 6.35
C ALA A 19 -30.43 8.50 7.21
N LYS A 20 -30.62 8.54 8.54
CA LYS A 20 -29.65 9.14 9.46
C LYS A 20 -28.32 8.41 9.44
N ILE A 21 -28.35 7.08 9.52
CA ILE A 21 -27.14 6.26 9.49
C ILE A 21 -26.39 6.46 8.17
N LEU A 22 -27.10 6.57 7.04
CA LEU A 22 -26.50 6.83 5.74
C LEU A 22 -25.79 8.20 5.71
N ALA A 23 -26.46 9.23 6.21
CA ALA A 23 -25.91 10.59 6.26
C ALA A 23 -24.67 10.68 7.16
N GLU A 24 -24.70 10.04 8.34
CA GLU A 24 -23.57 10.00 9.27
C GLU A 24 -22.37 9.30 8.65
N LYS A 25 -22.56 8.10 8.09
CA LYS A 25 -21.47 7.33 7.46
C LYS A 25 -20.88 8.03 6.22
N ALA A 26 -21.72 8.66 5.41
CA ALA A 26 -21.26 9.44 4.26
C ALA A 26 -20.40 10.62 4.73
N LYS A 27 -20.82 11.31 5.80
CA LYS A 27 -20.09 12.42 6.40
C LYS A 27 -18.76 11.98 7.02
N GLU A 28 -18.73 10.86 7.75
CA GLU A 28 -17.50 10.26 8.30
C GLU A 28 -16.50 9.92 7.18
N ALA A 29 -17.00 9.41 6.06
CA ALA A 29 -16.21 9.13 4.88
C ALA A 29 -15.86 10.38 4.04
N GLY A 30 -16.33 11.56 4.44
CA GLY A 30 -16.04 12.84 3.77
C GLY A 30 -16.64 12.96 2.36
N MET A 31 -17.72 12.24 2.05
CA MET A 31 -18.34 12.19 0.71
C MET A 31 -19.85 12.41 0.77
N ASN A 32 -20.46 12.69 -0.39
CA ASN A 32 -21.92 12.79 -0.44
C ASN A 32 -22.59 11.40 -0.38
N GLU A 33 -23.85 11.35 0.04
CA GLU A 33 -24.57 10.07 0.21
C GLU A 33 -24.62 9.24 -1.08
N ALA A 34 -24.74 9.88 -2.24
CA ALA A 34 -24.78 9.17 -3.53
C ALA A 34 -23.41 8.56 -3.88
N GLU A 35 -22.31 9.24 -3.58
CA GLU A 35 -20.95 8.72 -3.68
C GLU A 35 -20.73 7.57 -2.72
N TYR A 36 -21.22 7.71 -1.49
CA TYR A 36 -21.13 6.66 -0.49
C TYR A 36 -21.90 5.39 -0.89
N VAL A 37 -23.12 5.52 -1.41
CA VAL A 37 -23.86 4.37 -1.96
C VAL A 37 -23.13 3.74 -3.14
N ARG A 38 -22.55 4.55 -4.04
CA ARG A 38 -21.75 4.03 -5.16
C ARG A 38 -20.49 3.31 -4.70
N LEU A 39 -19.81 3.83 -3.67
CA LEU A 39 -18.66 3.20 -3.02
C LEU A 39 -19.04 1.81 -2.50
N LEU A 40 -20.13 1.72 -1.74
CA LEU A 40 -20.61 0.46 -1.16
C LEU A 40 -20.99 -0.58 -2.22
N ILE A 41 -21.56 -0.14 -3.35
CA ILE A 41 -21.92 -1.03 -4.46
C ILE A 41 -20.67 -1.49 -5.23
N ARG A 42 -19.70 -0.60 -5.46
CA ARG A 42 -18.53 -0.89 -6.30
C ARG A 42 -17.52 -1.79 -5.60
N GLN A 43 -17.27 -1.57 -4.31
CA GLN A 43 -16.22 -2.24 -3.52
C GLN A 43 -14.87 -2.32 -4.27
N LYS A 44 -14.52 -1.32 -5.08
CA LYS A 44 -13.29 -1.38 -5.89
C LYS A 44 -12.10 -0.86 -5.06
N PRO A 45 -10.90 -1.45 -5.21
CA PRO A 45 -9.69 -0.96 -4.51
C PRO A 45 -9.37 0.52 -4.80
N ASN A 46 -9.80 1.06 -5.95
CA ASN A 46 -9.63 2.46 -6.32
C ASN A 46 -10.35 3.44 -5.39
N ASP A 47 -11.36 2.97 -4.66
CA ASP A 47 -12.16 3.83 -3.79
C ASP A 47 -11.53 4.00 -2.39
N TYR A 48 -10.37 3.36 -2.15
CA TYR A 48 -9.58 3.48 -0.91
C TYR A 48 -8.19 4.05 -1.21
N PRO A 49 -8.04 5.39 -1.21
CA PRO A 49 -6.79 6.06 -1.55
C PRO A 49 -5.62 5.60 -0.69
N GLU A 50 -5.87 5.29 0.58
CA GLU A 50 -4.89 4.81 1.54
C GLU A 50 -4.34 3.45 1.16
N ILE A 51 -5.21 2.49 0.84
CA ILE A 51 -4.82 1.14 0.41
C ILE A 51 -3.99 1.21 -0.87
N ARG A 52 -4.38 2.08 -1.81
CA ARG A 52 -3.63 2.29 -3.05
C ARG A 52 -2.23 2.86 -2.78
N LYS A 53 -2.11 3.80 -1.85
CA LYS A 53 -0.81 4.37 -1.44
C LYS A 53 0.08 3.29 -0.81
N LEU A 54 -0.47 2.47 0.08
CA LEU A 54 0.24 1.37 0.72
C LEU A 54 0.72 0.33 -0.31
N LEU A 55 -0.16 -0.09 -1.23
CA LEU A 55 0.20 -1.02 -2.31
C LEU A 55 1.31 -0.45 -3.21
N LYS A 56 1.24 0.85 -3.55
CA LYS A 56 2.27 1.51 -4.34
C LYS A 56 3.62 1.52 -3.62
N THR A 57 3.63 1.82 -2.32
CA THR A 57 4.85 1.75 -1.50
C THR A 57 5.42 0.34 -1.48
N LEU A 58 4.57 -0.67 -1.26
CA LEU A 58 4.98 -2.07 -1.25
C LEU A 58 5.60 -2.50 -2.59
N ILE A 59 4.95 -2.18 -3.71
CA ILE A 59 5.47 -2.49 -5.05
C ILE A 59 6.83 -1.84 -5.27
N ASN A 60 7.00 -0.58 -4.84
CA ASN A 60 8.27 0.12 -4.97
C ASN A 60 9.39 -0.53 -4.14
N GLU A 61 9.09 -0.98 -2.93
CA GLU A 61 10.06 -1.70 -2.08
C GLU A 61 10.45 -3.05 -2.70
N VAL A 62 9.48 -3.82 -3.19
CA VAL A 62 9.76 -5.09 -3.89
C VAL A 62 10.64 -4.85 -5.13
N ASN A 63 10.37 -3.80 -5.89
CA ASN A 63 11.19 -3.43 -7.05
C ASN A 63 12.62 -3.07 -6.65
N ARG A 64 12.81 -2.32 -5.56
CA ARG A 64 14.15 -2.01 -5.03
C ARG A 64 14.90 -3.26 -4.60
N ILE A 65 14.23 -4.20 -3.93
CA ILE A 65 14.82 -5.49 -3.57
C ILE A 65 15.25 -6.26 -4.84
N GLY A 66 14.41 -6.30 -5.86
CA GLY A 66 14.74 -6.93 -7.15
C GLY A 66 15.96 -6.32 -7.82
N ILE A 67 16.08 -4.98 -7.81
CA ILE A 67 17.27 -4.27 -8.33
C ILE A 67 18.53 -4.65 -7.56
N ASN A 68 18.46 -4.67 -6.22
CA ASN A 68 19.60 -5.04 -5.38
C ASN A 68 20.05 -6.48 -5.64
N ILE A 69 19.10 -7.42 -5.80
CA ILE A 69 19.39 -8.82 -6.15
C ILE A 69 20.08 -8.90 -7.51
N ASN A 70 19.55 -8.21 -8.53
CA ASN A 70 20.14 -8.21 -9.86
C ASN A 70 21.57 -7.65 -9.86
N GLN A 71 21.84 -6.61 -9.07
CA GLN A 71 23.18 -6.06 -8.90
C GLN A 71 24.14 -7.07 -8.24
N ILE A 72 23.71 -7.77 -7.19
CA ILE A 72 24.52 -8.81 -6.54
C ILE A 72 24.85 -9.93 -7.53
N VAL A 73 23.87 -10.41 -8.29
CA VAL A 73 24.05 -11.46 -9.30
C VAL A 73 24.98 -10.99 -10.42
N PHE A 74 24.79 -9.77 -10.93
CA PHE A 74 25.65 -9.20 -11.96
C PHE A 74 27.10 -9.04 -11.48
N ASN A 75 27.31 -8.54 -10.26
CA ASN A 75 28.64 -8.35 -9.70
C ASN A 75 29.35 -9.69 -9.40
N HIS A 76 28.60 -10.72 -9.00
CA HIS A 76 29.12 -12.07 -8.85
C HIS A 76 29.53 -12.67 -10.20
N ASN A 77 28.66 -12.59 -11.21
CA ASN A 77 28.90 -13.15 -12.53
C ASN A 77 29.98 -12.41 -13.33
N SER A 78 30.21 -11.13 -13.06
CA SER A 78 31.29 -10.35 -13.67
C SER A 78 32.66 -10.58 -13.03
N GLY A 79 32.75 -11.41 -11.98
CA GLY A 79 34.00 -11.68 -11.27
C GLY A 79 34.51 -10.50 -10.44
N LEU A 80 33.72 -9.44 -10.30
CA LEU A 80 34.05 -8.24 -9.52
C LEU A 80 33.78 -8.41 -8.01
N TYR A 81 33.10 -9.48 -7.60
CA TYR A 81 32.91 -9.84 -6.20
C TYR A 81 34.04 -10.75 -5.73
N SER A 82 34.94 -10.21 -4.90
CA SER A 82 35.91 -11.05 -4.19
C SER A 82 35.25 -11.74 -2.98
N GLU A 83 35.80 -12.87 -2.53
CA GLU A 83 35.35 -13.53 -1.30
C GLU A 83 35.48 -12.61 -0.06
N ASP A 84 36.39 -11.63 -0.10
CA ASP A 84 36.53 -10.59 0.91
C ASP A 84 35.35 -9.61 0.91
N ASP A 85 34.85 -9.21 -0.26
CA ASP A 85 33.66 -8.33 -0.36
C ASP A 85 32.40 -9.04 0.14
N LYS A 86 32.27 -10.33 -0.16
CA LYS A 86 31.21 -11.19 0.38
C LYS A 86 31.30 -11.30 1.90
N SER A 87 32.49 -11.49 2.44
CA SER A 87 32.74 -11.57 3.89
C SER A 87 32.40 -10.26 4.60
N ARG A 88 32.77 -9.11 4.00
CA ARG A 88 32.42 -7.77 4.51
C ARG A 88 30.91 -7.52 4.48
N LEU A 89 30.22 -7.92 3.40
CA LEU A 89 28.77 -7.79 3.29
C LEU A 89 28.06 -8.57 4.40
N VAL A 90 28.47 -9.81 4.65
CA VAL A 90 27.92 -10.64 5.73
C VAL A 90 28.15 -9.99 7.11
N ALA A 91 29.34 -9.44 7.35
CA ALA A 91 29.64 -8.72 8.59
C ALA A 91 28.75 -7.47 8.77
N TYR A 92 28.54 -6.69 7.71
CA TYR A 92 27.64 -5.53 7.74
C TYR A 92 26.18 -5.92 7.97
N MET A 93 25.69 -6.99 7.33
CA MET A 93 24.33 -7.49 7.54
C MET A 93 24.10 -7.97 8.98
N ARG A 94 25.07 -8.65 9.58
CA ARG A 94 25.02 -9.04 11.00
C ARG A 94 24.97 -7.82 11.93
N LYS A 95 25.77 -6.79 11.63
CA LYS A 95 25.77 -5.54 12.39
C LYS A 95 24.43 -4.82 12.27
N LEU A 96 23.84 -4.80 11.08
CA LEU A 96 22.54 -4.19 10.81
C LEU A 96 21.43 -4.91 11.59
N ASN A 97 21.37 -6.25 11.53
CA ASN A 97 20.42 -7.02 12.31
C ASN A 97 20.56 -6.83 13.83
N SER A 98 21.79 -6.71 14.33
CA SER A 98 22.04 -6.46 15.75
C SER A 98 21.50 -5.10 16.17
N ALA A 99 21.78 -4.05 15.39
CA ALA A 99 21.28 -2.70 15.64
C ALA A 99 19.74 -2.62 15.55
N VAL A 100 19.12 -3.30 14.59
CA VAL A 100 17.66 -3.36 14.47
C VAL A 100 17.05 -4.08 15.67
N ASN A 101 17.63 -5.20 16.10
CA ASN A 101 17.15 -5.92 17.28
C ASN A 101 17.27 -5.10 18.57
N GLU A 102 18.35 -4.33 18.74
CA GLU A 102 18.49 -3.40 19.87
C GLU A 102 17.36 -2.35 19.88
N VAL A 103 17.03 -1.78 18.72
CA VAL A 103 15.93 -0.82 18.57
C VAL A 103 14.58 -1.49 18.86
N VAL A 104 14.34 -2.70 18.36
CA VAL A 104 13.11 -3.46 18.65
C VAL A 104 12.97 -3.74 20.15
N MET A 105 14.05 -4.14 20.83
CA MET A 105 14.03 -4.35 22.28
C MET A 105 13.78 -3.06 23.08
N GLN A 106 14.27 -1.90 22.59
CA GLN A 106 14.02 -0.60 23.23
C GLN A 106 12.58 -0.09 23.03
N ILE A 107 11.96 -0.38 21.88
CA ILE A 107 10.58 0.04 21.57
C ILE A 107 9.56 -0.89 22.25
N GLY A 108 9.96 -2.11 22.61
CA GLY A 108 9.10 -3.12 23.22
C GLY A 108 8.35 -3.92 22.15
N ASN A 109 8.33 -5.25 22.31
CA ASN A 109 7.52 -6.15 21.50
C ASN A 109 6.02 -5.96 21.75
#